data_AF-A0A976RR45-F1
#
_entry.id   AF-A0A976RR45-F1
#
_cell.length_a   1.000
_cell.length_b   1.000
_cell.length_c   1.000
_cell.angle_alpha   90.00
_cell.angle_beta   90.00
_cell.angle_gamma   90.00
#
_symmetry.space_group_name_H-M   'P 1'
#
loop_
_entity.id
_entity.type
_entity.pdbx_description
1 polymer ?
#
loop_
_entity_poly.entity_id
_entity_poly.type
_entity_poly.pdbx_seq_one_letter_code
_entity_poly.pdbx_strand_id
1 'polypeptide(L)'
;MRICALKKFGNKRIKTITLMDLQSIINKLSTKYARYKIRANNIGKVFDRAFRNGYIEDNHFTRLTFPKGKVKIDKPEYFYTKDELNEFLNTSYLKNEKHLVCLTFFRLLGFSGMRRGEALALK
;
A
#
# COMPACT_ATOMS: atom_id res chain seq x y z
N MET A 1 -6.50 11.82 5.49
CA MET A 1 -5.84 10.87 4.56
C MET A 1 -6.17 11.30 3.12
N ARG A 2 -5.24 11.90 2.37
CA ARG A 2 -5.48 12.41 0.99
C ARG A 2 -5.61 11.23 0.02
N ILE A 3 -6.84 10.84 -0.32
CA ILE A 3 -7.10 9.83 -1.34
C ILE A 3 -6.97 10.49 -2.72
N CYS A 4 -5.82 10.31 -3.37
CA CYS A 4 -5.53 10.84 -4.72
C CYS A 4 -6.50 10.37 -5.83
N ALA A 5 -7.39 9.42 -5.55
CA ALA A 5 -8.41 8.99 -6.52
C ALA A 5 -9.43 10.11 -6.81
N LEU A 6 -9.79 10.93 -5.82
CA LEU A 6 -10.85 11.94 -5.97
C LEU A 6 -10.52 13.07 -6.95
N LYS A 7 -9.24 13.45 -7.12
CA LYS A 7 -8.87 14.54 -8.06
C LYS A 7 -9.29 14.25 -9.52
N LYS A 8 -9.42 12.98 -9.91
CA LYS A 8 -9.86 12.60 -11.28
C LYS A 8 -11.36 12.40 -11.43
N PHE A 9 -12.08 12.21 -10.33
CA PHE A 9 -13.55 12.14 -10.32
C PHE A 9 -14.20 13.53 -10.16
N GLY A 10 -13.43 14.61 -10.36
CA GLY A 10 -13.82 16.00 -10.16
C GLY A 10 -15.26 16.29 -10.60
N ASN A 11 -16.05 16.85 -9.68
CA ASN A 11 -17.43 17.33 -9.78
C ASN A 11 -18.47 16.41 -10.47
N LYS A 12 -18.14 15.18 -10.83
CA LYS A 12 -19.11 14.24 -11.42
C LYS A 12 -19.90 13.55 -10.31
N ARG A 13 -21.22 13.49 -10.47
CA ARG A 13 -22.09 12.71 -9.59
C ARG A 13 -21.76 11.22 -9.78
N ILE A 14 -21.78 10.45 -8.71
CA ILE A 14 -21.48 9.00 -8.75
C ILE A 14 -22.46 8.27 -9.68
N LYS A 15 -23.73 8.72 -9.73
CA LYS A 15 -24.78 8.18 -10.60
C LYS A 15 -24.49 8.34 -12.11
N THR A 16 -23.69 9.32 -12.52
CA THR A 16 -23.36 9.55 -13.94
C THR A 16 -22.15 8.75 -14.43
N ILE A 17 -21.49 7.99 -13.56
CA ILE A 17 -20.30 7.23 -13.92
C ILE A 17 -20.71 5.89 -14.53
N THR A 18 -20.32 5.67 -15.79
CA THR A 18 -20.62 4.42 -16.49
C THR A 18 -19.56 3.35 -16.26
N LEU A 19 -19.88 2.09 -16.57
CA LEU A 19 -18.92 0.98 -16.54
C LEU A 19 -17.68 1.26 -17.43
N MET A 20 -17.90 1.86 -18.61
CA MET A 20 -16.83 2.18 -19.57
C MET A 20 -15.87 3.24 -19.02
N ASP A 21 -16.39 4.24 -18.30
CA ASP A 21 -15.57 5.25 -17.64
C ASP A 21 -14.65 4.61 -16.60
N LEU A 22 -15.21 3.71 -15.78
CA LEU A 22 -14.46 2.98 -14.76
C LEU A 22 -13.37 2.12 -15.39
N GLN A 23 -13.67 1.38 -16.45
CA GLN A 23 -12.68 0.56 -17.15
C GLN A 23 -11.54 1.40 -17.74
N SER A 24 -11.86 2.55 -18.34
CA SER A 24 -10.86 3.51 -18.84
C SER A 24 -9.93 4.01 -17.72
N ILE A 25 -10.51 4.29 -16.53
CA ILE A 25 -9.74 4.71 -15.36
C ILE A 25 -8.83 3.59 -14.88
N ILE A 26 -9.33 2.37 -14.74
CA ILE A 26 -8.53 1.21 -14.29
C ILE A 26 -7.38 0.93 -15.26
N ASN A 27 -7.65 0.96 -16.57
CA ASN A 27 -6.62 0.77 -17.60
C ASN A 27 -5.53 1.85 -17.48
N LYS A 28 -5.91 3.12 -17.34
CA LYS A 28 -4.96 4.23 -17.13
C LYS A 28 -4.18 4.10 -15.82
N LEU A 29 -4.79 3.55 -14.77
CA LEU A 29 -4.11 3.30 -13.51
C LEU A 29 -3.10 2.15 -13.64
N SER A 30 -3.42 1.10 -14.40
CA SER A 30 -2.55 -0.06 -14.60
C SER A 30 -1.28 0.22 -15.41
N THR A 31 -1.33 1.22 -16.28
CA THR A 31 -0.14 1.69 -17.03
C THR A 31 0.70 2.64 -16.20
N LYS A 32 0.07 3.45 -15.34
CA LYS A 32 0.78 4.47 -14.56
C LYS A 32 1.39 3.95 -13.26
N TYR A 33 0.78 2.95 -12.61
CA TYR A 33 1.17 2.52 -11.28
C TYR A 33 1.35 1.01 -11.21
N ALA A 34 2.42 0.58 -10.55
CA ALA A 34 2.61 -0.85 -10.29
C ALA A 34 1.62 -1.41 -9.26
N ARG A 35 1.38 -0.65 -8.18
CA ARG A 35 0.35 -0.97 -7.17
C ARG A 35 -0.99 -0.32 -7.51
N TYR A 36 -1.43 -0.40 -8.77
CA TYR A 36 -2.69 0.22 -9.19
C TYR A 36 -3.93 -0.44 -8.55
N LYS A 37 -3.87 -1.76 -8.29
CA LYS A 37 -4.96 -2.52 -7.66
C LYS A 37 -5.37 -1.96 -6.30
N ILE A 38 -4.43 -1.47 -5.50
CA ILE A 38 -4.72 -0.82 -4.20
C ILE A 38 -5.58 0.43 -4.41
N ARG A 39 -5.23 1.25 -5.42
CA ARG A 39 -5.98 2.46 -5.76
C ARG A 39 -7.36 2.11 -6.31
N ALA A 40 -7.43 1.09 -7.16
CA ALA A 40 -8.69 0.59 -7.68
C ALA A 40 -9.60 0.08 -6.56
N ASN A 41 -9.08 -0.70 -5.62
CA ASN A 41 -9.86 -1.20 -4.47
C ASN A 41 -10.43 -0.06 -3.63
N ASN A 42 -9.70 1.03 -3.45
CA ASN A 42 -10.23 2.22 -2.78
C ASN A 42 -11.39 2.88 -3.54
N ILE A 43 -11.36 2.86 -4.87
CA ILE A 43 -12.48 3.32 -5.70
C ILE A 43 -13.67 2.38 -5.50
N GLY A 44 -13.46 1.06 -5.54
CA GLY A 44 -14.51 0.07 -5.26
C GLY A 44 -15.21 0.29 -3.93
N LYS A 45 -14.45 0.52 -2.85
CA LYS A 45 -15.02 0.83 -1.53
C LYS A 45 -15.92 2.07 -1.52
N VAL A 46 -15.65 3.06 -2.36
CA VAL A 46 -16.50 4.25 -2.51
C VAL A 46 -17.81 3.89 -3.19
N PHE A 47 -17.77 3.09 -4.26
CA PHE A 47 -18.98 2.58 -4.94
C PHE A 47 -19.80 1.65 -4.04
N ASP A 48 -19.14 0.76 -3.29
CA ASP A 48 -19.82 -0.12 -2.32
C ASP A 48 -20.54 0.69 -1.24
N ARG A 49 -19.91 1.78 -0.77
CA ARG A 49 -20.54 2.68 0.21
C ARG A 49 -21.68 3.47 -0.43
N ALA A 50 -21.54 3.90 -1.68
CA ALA A 50 -22.60 4.61 -2.39
C ALA A 50 -23.84 3.72 -2.61
N PHE A 51 -23.62 2.45 -2.95
CA PHE A 51 -24.67 1.45 -3.09
C PHE A 51 -25.36 1.17 -1.75
N ARG A 52 -24.61 0.90 -0.68
CA ARG A 52 -25.17 0.69 0.67
C ARG A 52 -26.00 1.87 1.19
N ASN A 53 -25.64 3.09 0.81
CA ASN A 53 -26.34 4.30 1.21
C ASN A 53 -27.52 4.65 0.27
N GLY A 54 -27.80 3.84 -0.76
CA GLY A 54 -28.90 4.08 -1.70
C GLY A 54 -28.66 5.21 -2.71
N TYR A 55 -27.43 5.68 -2.89
CA TYR A 55 -27.11 6.73 -3.89
C TYR A 55 -27.05 6.19 -5.33
N ILE A 56 -26.84 4.88 -5.49
CA ILE A 56 -26.83 4.16 -6.76
C ILE A 56 -27.62 2.86 -6.62
N GLU A 57 -28.30 2.46 -7.69
CA GLU A 57 -29.16 1.26 -7.73
C GLU A 57 -28.39 -0.03 -8.08
N ASP A 58 -27.25 0.09 -8.76
CA ASP A 58 -26.35 -1.03 -9.07
C ASP A 58 -24.89 -0.59 -8.92
N ASN A 59 -24.04 -1.53 -8.50
CA ASN A 59 -22.62 -1.32 -8.34
C ASN A 59 -21.85 -1.82 -9.57
N HIS A 60 -21.62 -0.93 -10.53
CA HIS A 60 -20.88 -1.24 -11.75
C HIS A 60 -19.40 -1.61 -11.50
N PHE A 61 -18.85 -1.34 -10.31
CA PHE A 61 -17.45 -1.63 -10.01
C PHE A 61 -17.17 -3.15 -9.91
N THR A 62 -18.15 -3.95 -9.48
CA THR A 62 -18.01 -5.41 -9.33
C THR A 62 -17.84 -6.11 -10.67
N ARG A 63 -18.34 -5.52 -11.76
CA ARG A 63 -18.30 -6.06 -13.12
C ARG A 63 -17.00 -5.70 -13.87
N LEU A 64 -16.05 -5.02 -13.22
CA LEU A 64 -14.82 -4.57 -13.87
C LEU A 64 -13.79 -5.68 -14.06
N THR A 65 -13.12 -5.63 -15.21
CA THR A 65 -12.00 -6.53 -15.51
C THR A 65 -10.68 -5.85 -15.18
N PHE A 66 -9.91 -6.47 -14.29
CA PHE A 66 -8.60 -5.95 -13.87
C PHE A 66 -7.50 -6.38 -14.85
N PRO A 67 -6.86 -5.45 -15.58
CA PRO A 67 -5.80 -5.79 -16.52
C PRO A 67 -4.55 -6.32 -15.81
N LYS A 68 -3.76 -7.18 -16.48
CA LYS A 68 -2.44 -7.55 -15.94
C LYS A 68 -1.58 -6.28 -15.85
N GLY A 69 -1.03 -6.02 -14.66
CA GLY A 69 -0.24 -4.81 -14.40
C GLY A 69 0.99 -4.80 -15.30
N LYS A 70 1.15 -3.74 -16.10
CA LYS A 70 2.27 -3.62 -17.05
C LYS A 70 3.54 -3.08 -16.39
N VAL A 71 3.40 -2.39 -15.26
CA VAL A 71 4.54 -1.85 -14.51
C VAL A 71 5.08 -2.93 -13.59
N LYS A 72 6.24 -3.50 -13.95
CA LYS A 72 7.01 -4.33 -13.04
C LYS A 72 7.51 -3.44 -11.90
N ILE A 73 7.28 -3.88 -10.66
CA ILE A 73 8.07 -3.39 -9.54
C ILE A 73 9.32 -4.26 -9.61
N ASP A 74 10.45 -3.70 -10.04
CA ASP A 74 11.71 -4.26 -9.58
C ASP A 74 11.67 -4.09 -8.06
N LYS A 75 11.32 -5.18 -7.38
CA LYS A 75 11.59 -5.33 -5.96
C LYS A 75 12.97 -5.98 -5.95
N PRO A 76 14.05 -5.21 -5.87
CA PRO A 76 15.26 -5.78 -5.31
C PRO A 76 14.87 -6.35 -3.94
N GLU A 77 15.02 -7.65 -3.80
CA GLU A 77 14.89 -8.35 -2.53
C GLU A 77 16.12 -8.01 -1.70
N TYR A 78 16.13 -6.80 -1.13
CA TYR A 78 17.17 -6.38 -0.18
C TYR A 78 16.93 -7.10 1.15
N PHE A 79 17.48 -8.29 1.27
CA PHE A 79 17.57 -9.02 2.53
C PHE A 79 18.99 -8.92 3.07
N TYR A 80 19.11 -8.68 4.38
CA TYR A 80 20.39 -8.78 5.04
C TYR A 80 20.77 -10.25 5.18
N THR A 81 21.97 -10.59 4.74
CA THR A 81 22.66 -11.81 5.16
C THR A 81 23.06 -11.71 6.63
N LYS A 82 23.41 -12.85 7.23
CA LYS A 82 23.88 -12.91 8.63
C LYS A 82 25.06 -11.97 8.87
N ASP A 83 25.99 -11.91 7.91
CA ASP A 83 27.21 -11.13 8.04
C ASP A 83 26.94 -9.64 7.90
N GLU A 84 26.12 -9.23 6.92
CA GLU A 84 25.69 -7.83 6.76
C GLU A 84 24.89 -7.32 7.96
N LEU A 85 24.04 -8.17 8.57
CA LEU A 85 23.32 -7.82 9.79
C LEU A 85 24.28 -7.63 10.96
N ASN A 86 25.26 -8.50 11.12
CA ASN A 86 26.27 -8.37 12.18
C ASN A 86 27.15 -7.15 11.98
N GLU A 87 27.52 -6.84 10.74
CA GLU A 87 28.27 -5.61 10.40
C GLU A 87 27.45 -4.38 10.76
N PHE A 88 26.17 -4.33 10.36
CA PHE A 88 25.25 -3.26 10.71
C PHE A 88 25.14 -3.07 12.22
N LEU A 89 24.89 -4.14 12.99
CA LEU A 89 24.77 -4.08 14.45
C LEU A 89 26.08 -3.69 15.15
N ASN A 90 27.22 -3.91 14.51
CA ASN A 90 28.53 -3.58 15.05
C ASN A 90 29.02 -2.17 14.72
N THR A 91 28.29 -1.41 13.92
CA THR A 91 28.65 -0.02 13.59
C THR A 91 28.77 0.84 14.85
N SER A 92 29.80 1.69 14.87
CA SER A 92 30.09 2.62 15.98
C SER A 92 28.92 3.56 16.28
N TYR A 93 28.10 3.88 15.28
CA TYR A 93 26.89 4.69 15.42
C TYR A 93 25.87 4.07 16.38
N LEU A 94 25.60 2.76 16.28
CA LEU A 94 24.63 2.06 17.14
C LEU A 94 25.19 1.72 18.52
N LYS A 95 26.52 1.66 18.65
CA LYS A 95 27.22 1.38 19.92
C LYS A 95 27.40 2.60 20.82
N ASN A 96 27.11 3.81 20.33
CA ASN A 96 27.05 4.99 21.18
C ASN A 96 25.94 4.84 22.22
N GLU A 97 26.20 5.23 23.47
CA GLU A 97 25.24 5.15 24.58
C GLU A 97 23.92 5.87 24.26
N LYS A 98 23.98 6.94 23.47
CA LYS A 98 22.82 7.70 22.99
C LYS A 98 21.87 6.88 22.09
N HIS A 99 22.31 5.76 21.54
CA HIS A 99 21.57 4.93 20.59
C HIS A 99 21.37 3.48 21.06
N LEU A 100 21.59 3.20 22.35
CA LEU A 100 21.45 1.86 22.92
C LEU A 100 20.06 1.25 22.66
N VAL A 101 19.00 2.07 22.74
CA VAL A 101 17.61 1.67 22.45
C VAL A 101 17.46 1.17 21.00
N CYS A 102 18.10 1.85 20.04
CA CYS A 102 18.10 1.42 18.63
C CYS A 102 18.84 0.09 18.47
N LEU A 103 19.99 -0.07 19.12
CA LEU A 103 20.76 -1.32 19.08
C LEU A 103 19.95 -2.50 19.64
N THR A 104 19.32 -2.32 20.81
CA THR A 104 18.45 -3.35 21.40
C THR A 104 17.26 -3.67 20.51
N PHE A 105 16.66 -2.65 19.88
CA PHE A 105 15.53 -2.83 18.97
C PHE A 105 15.90 -3.65 17.73
N PHE A 106 16.99 -3.31 17.05
CA PHE A 106 17.44 -4.05 15.86
C PHE A 106 17.94 -5.45 16.20
N ARG A 107 18.61 -5.64 17.35
CA ARG A 107 18.95 -6.99 17.84
C ARG A 107 17.69 -7.81 18.06
N LEU A 108 16.73 -7.28 18.83
CA LEU A 108 15.48 -7.98 19.11
C LEU A 108 14.76 -8.39 17.83
N LEU A 109 14.64 -7.49 16.86
CA LEU A 109 14.02 -7.79 15.56
C LEU A 109 14.76 -8.89 14.79
N GLY A 110 16.10 -8.82 14.74
CA GLY A 110 16.93 -9.80 14.03
C GLY A 110 16.86 -11.21 14.63
N PHE A 111 16.77 -11.32 15.96
CA PHE A 111 16.74 -12.62 16.65
C PHE A 111 15.34 -13.20 16.82
N SER A 112 14.32 -12.38 17.02
CA SER A 112 12.94 -12.85 17.27
C SER A 112 12.11 -13.01 16.00
N GLY A 113 12.48 -12.35 14.91
CA GLY A 113 11.67 -12.29 13.69
C GLY A 113 10.35 -11.54 13.84
N MET A 114 10.15 -10.80 14.95
CA MET A 114 8.94 -10.02 15.19
C MET A 114 8.74 -8.92 14.14
N ARG A 115 7.48 -8.57 13.87
CA ARG A 115 7.18 -7.36 13.10
C ARG A 115 7.53 -6.13 13.93
N ARG A 116 7.97 -5.05 13.27
CA ARG A 116 8.28 -3.76 13.92
C ARG A 116 7.20 -3.31 14.92
N GLY A 117 5.93 -3.51 14.58
CA GLY A 117 4.79 -3.12 15.44
C GLY A 117 4.64 -3.97 16.70
N GLU A 118 4.96 -5.27 16.62
CA GLU A 118 4.94 -6.18 17.76
C GLU A 118 6.08 -5.83 18.73
N ALA A 119 7.27 -5.56 18.20
CA ALA A 119 8.42 -5.16 19.00
C ALA A 119 8.22 -3.81 19.73
N LEU A 120 7.48 -2.87 19.12
CA LEU A 120 7.17 -1.57 19.75
C LEU A 120 6.03 -1.63 20.77
N ALA A 121 5.26 -2.70 20.78
CA ALA A 121 4.15 -2.91 21.72
C ALA A 121 4.57 -3.68 22.99
N LEU A 122 5.84 -4.10 23.06
CA LEU A 122 6.42 -4.75 24.24
C LEU A 122 6.46 -3.75 25.41
N LYS A 123 5.94 -4.20 26.57
CA LYS A 123 5.98 -3.47 27.84
C LYS A 123 7.23 -3.79 28.62
#